data_AF-A0AAU9XMW2-F1
#
_entry.id   AF-A0AAU9XMW2-F1
#
_cell.length_a   1.000
_cell.length_b   1.000
_cell.length_c   1.000
_cell.angle_alpha   90.00
_cell.angle_beta   90.00
_cell.angle_gamma   90.00
#
_symmetry.space_group_name_H-M   'P 1'
#
loop_
_entity.id
_entity.type
_entity.pdbx_description
1 polymer ?
#
loop_
_entity_poly.entity_id
_entity_poly.type
_entity_poly.pdbx_seq_one_letter_code
_entity_poly.pdbx_strand_id
1 'polypeptide(L)'
;IVCRSDWLLERLDSVFYNAFECLWAKITTPNSSFYVAAVYHPPDPPYCPDDLLEHLTNSCDHLLTGNPNSNLIICGDLNQLDYNDFLTQLNLFQMVNTPTRKNKILDVLITNVPHFLEESIGHSRTSSI
;
A
#
# COMPACT_ATOMS: atom_id res chain seq x y z
N ILE A 1 -9.18 -16.07 -10.04
CA ILE A 1 -9.53 -15.04 -9.03
C ILE A 1 -10.74 -14.30 -9.56
N VAL A 2 -11.92 -14.54 -9.01
CA VAL A 2 -13.16 -13.87 -9.43
C VAL A 2 -13.40 -12.74 -8.43
N CYS A 3 -13.08 -11.51 -8.83
CA CYS A 3 -13.56 -10.30 -8.15
C CYS A 3 -15.00 -10.03 -8.61
N ARG A 4 -15.72 -9.11 -7.95
CA ARG A 4 -17.03 -8.62 -8.44
C ARG A 4 -16.96 -8.35 -9.94
N SER A 5 -18.00 -8.71 -10.69
CA SER A 5 -17.99 -8.85 -12.16
C SER A 5 -17.55 -7.61 -12.95
N ASP A 6 -17.50 -6.45 -12.31
CA ASP A 6 -17.14 -5.15 -12.84
C ASP A 6 -15.71 -4.68 -12.47
N TRP A 7 -14.95 -5.49 -11.72
CA TRP A 7 -13.60 -5.15 -11.27
C TRP A 7 -12.57 -5.94 -12.07
N LEU A 8 -11.65 -5.22 -12.70
CA LEU A 8 -10.51 -5.79 -13.42
C LEU A 8 -9.27 -5.70 -12.52
N LEU A 9 -8.61 -6.85 -12.32
CA LEU A 9 -7.37 -6.95 -11.59
C LEU A 9 -6.25 -7.36 -12.54
N GLU A 10 -5.23 -6.51 -12.66
CA GLU A 10 -4.04 -6.75 -13.46
C GLU A 10 -2.81 -6.77 -12.54
N ARG A 11 -2.03 -7.85 -12.59
CA ARG A 11 -0.79 -7.99 -11.81
C ARG A 11 0.37 -7.35 -12.57
N LEU A 12 1.23 -6.58 -11.89
CA LEU A 12 2.30 -5.80 -12.51
C LEU A 12 3.70 -6.43 -12.38
N ASP A 13 3.79 -7.75 -12.23
CA ASP A 13 5.05 -8.47 -11.96
C ASP A 13 6.17 -8.21 -12.97
N SER A 14 5.83 -8.00 -14.24
CA SER A 14 6.80 -7.78 -15.30
C SER A 14 7.30 -6.33 -15.37
N VAL A 15 6.71 -5.42 -14.61
CA VAL A 15 7.02 -3.99 -14.65
C VAL A 15 8.17 -3.66 -13.70
N PHE A 16 8.21 -4.32 -12.54
CA PHE A 16 9.17 -4.03 -11.48
C PHE A 16 10.05 -5.25 -11.21
N TYR A 17 11.37 -5.07 -11.26
CA TYR A 17 12.26 -6.05 -10.66
C TYR A 17 11.95 -6.13 -9.16
N ASN A 18 11.66 -7.32 -8.68
CA ASN A 18 11.14 -7.51 -7.35
C ASN A 18 11.90 -8.62 -6.62
N ALA A 19 12.86 -8.20 -5.80
CA ALA A 19 13.59 -9.07 -4.87
C ALA A 19 12.94 -9.12 -3.48
N PHE A 20 11.81 -8.43 -3.30
CA PHE A 20 11.12 -8.26 -2.02
C PHE A 20 9.80 -9.03 -1.99
N GLU A 21 9.23 -9.20 -0.80
CA GLU A 21 7.85 -9.66 -0.64
C GLU A 21 6.88 -8.50 -0.87
N CYS A 22 6.90 -7.97 -2.09
CA CYS A 22 6.07 -6.87 -2.56
C CYS A 22 5.25 -7.36 -3.77
N LEU A 23 3.99 -6.95 -3.90
CA LEU A 23 3.17 -7.30 -5.05
C LEU A 23 2.36 -6.10 -5.49
N TRP A 24 2.63 -5.63 -6.71
CA TRP A 24 1.85 -4.57 -7.34
C TRP A 24 0.74 -5.12 -8.22
N ALA A 25 -0.44 -4.52 -8.12
CA ALA A 25 -1.55 -4.76 -9.01
C ALA A 25 -2.27 -3.46 -9.35
N LYS A 26 -2.83 -3.39 -10.56
CA LYS A 26 -3.80 -2.38 -10.96
C LYS A 26 -5.20 -2.94 -10.79
N ILE A 27 -6.02 -2.25 -10.00
CA ILE A 27 -7.45 -2.53 -9.84
C ILE A 27 -8.21 -1.45 -10.61
N THR A 28 -8.98 -1.85 -11.60
CA THR A 28 -9.88 -0.95 -12.34
C THR A 28 -11.32 -1.27 -12.00
N THR A 29 -12.05 -0.26 -11.57
CA THR A 29 -13.48 -0.27 -11.31
C THR A 29 -14.18 0.57 -12.38
N PRO A 30 -15.53 0.55 -12.47
CA PRO A 30 -16.25 1.41 -13.42
C PRO A 30 -15.96 2.91 -13.27
N ASN A 31 -15.63 3.36 -12.05
CA ASN A 31 -15.52 4.79 -11.72
C ASN A 31 -14.09 5.25 -11.43
N SER A 32 -13.13 4.34 -11.25
CA SER A 32 -11.79 4.66 -10.78
C SER A 32 -10.79 3.53 -11.04
N SER A 33 -9.51 3.88 -11.07
CA SER A 33 -8.39 2.93 -11.08
C SER A 33 -7.46 3.17 -9.90
N PHE A 34 -6.95 2.09 -9.32
CA PHE A 34 -6.05 2.09 -8.19
C PHE A 34 -4.82 1.24 -8.51
N TYR A 35 -3.65 1.73 -8.13
CA TYR A 35 -2.45 0.90 -8.01
C TYR A 35 -2.29 0.50 -6.57
N VAL A 36 -2.27 -0.81 -6.33
CA VAL A 36 -2.23 -1.40 -5.00
C VAL A 36 -0.96 -2.21 -4.85
N ALA A 37 -0.19 -1.94 -3.79
CA ALA A 37 0.90 -2.79 -3.35
C ALA A 37 0.49 -3.56 -2.09
N ALA A 38 0.69 -4.88 -2.11
CA ALA A 38 0.74 -5.68 -0.90
C ALA A 38 2.21 -5.92 -0.54
N VAL A 39 2.63 -5.51 0.66
CA VAL A 39 4.04 -5.49 1.07
C VAL A 39 4.22 -6.22 2.40
N TYR A 40 5.25 -7.05 2.48
CA TYR A 40 5.72 -7.64 3.72
C TYR A 40 7.19 -7.30 3.96
N HIS A 41 7.46 -6.63 5.07
CA HIS A 41 8.80 -6.42 5.61
C HIS A 41 8.97 -7.33 6.84
N PRO A 42 9.82 -8.37 6.79
CA PRO A 42 10.00 -9.26 7.94
C PRO A 42 10.73 -8.53 9.09
N PRO A 43 10.57 -9.00 10.35
CA PRO A 43 11.29 -8.44 11.50
C PRO A 43 12.81 -8.59 11.43
N ASP A 44 13.30 -9.54 10.64
CA ASP A 44 14.73 -9.81 10.42
C ASP A 44 14.96 -9.93 8.89
N PRO A 45 15.09 -8.80 8.18
CA PRO A 45 15.16 -8.79 6.72
C PRO A 45 16.52 -9.30 6.21
N PRO A 46 16.53 -10.15 5.17
CA PRO A 46 17.78 -10.57 4.51
C PRO A 46 18.35 -9.49 3.56
N TYR A 47 17.87 -8.26 3.65
CA TYR A 47 18.16 -7.12 2.77
C TYR A 47 18.28 -5.83 3.58
N CYS A 48 18.88 -4.78 2.99
CA CYS A 48 18.88 -3.45 3.62
C CYS A 48 17.46 -2.86 3.56
N PRO A 49 16.87 -2.39 4.68
CA PRO A 49 15.54 -1.77 4.67
C PRO A 49 15.39 -0.61 3.68
N ASP A 50 16.47 0.16 3.48
CA ASP A 50 16.50 1.28 2.53
C ASP A 50 16.30 0.80 1.08
N ASP A 51 16.75 -0.40 0.72
CA ASP A 51 16.56 -0.96 -0.62
C ASP A 51 15.07 -1.22 -0.90
N LEU A 52 14.30 -1.62 0.13
CA LEU A 52 12.84 -1.78 0.01
C LEU A 52 12.15 -0.43 -0.16
N LEU A 53 12.57 0.59 0.60
CA LEU A 53 12.04 1.95 0.46
C LEU A 53 12.35 2.53 -0.92
N GLU A 54 13.58 2.37 -1.40
CA GLU A 54 13.98 2.78 -2.75
C GLU A 54 13.14 2.05 -3.82
N HIS A 55 12.93 0.74 -3.67
CA HIS A 55 12.06 -0.01 -4.56
C HIS A 55 10.62 0.53 -4.57
N LEU A 56 10.05 0.83 -3.41
CA LEU A 56 8.70 1.40 -3.30
C LEU A 56 8.63 2.80 -3.92
N THR A 57 9.61 3.67 -3.65
CA THR A 57 9.69 5.02 -4.22
C THR A 57 9.78 4.96 -5.74
N ASN A 58 10.72 4.20 -6.28
CA ASN A 58 10.91 4.05 -7.72
C ASN A 58 9.67 3.45 -8.40
N SER A 59 9.00 2.49 -7.74
CA SER A 59 7.75 1.92 -8.24
C SER A 59 6.64 2.97 -8.29
N CYS A 60 6.46 3.75 -7.21
CA CYS A 60 5.46 4.81 -7.15
C CYS A 60 5.73 5.88 -8.22
N ASP A 61 6.96 6.36 -8.34
CA ASP A 61 7.35 7.36 -9.34
C ASP A 61 7.07 6.88 -10.76
N HIS A 62 7.41 5.62 -11.06
CA HIS A 62 7.10 5.02 -12.36
C HIS A 62 5.59 5.00 -12.65
N LEU A 63 4.78 4.58 -11.67
CA LEU A 63 3.32 4.51 -11.80
C LEU A 63 2.69 5.90 -11.95
N LEU A 64 3.22 6.90 -11.24
CA LEU A 64 2.74 8.28 -11.28
C LEU A 64 3.23 9.05 -12.51
N THR A 65 4.33 8.65 -13.15
CA THR A 65 4.84 9.31 -14.36
C THR A 65 3.82 9.30 -15.50
N GLY A 66 3.08 8.20 -15.67
CA GLY A 66 2.04 8.10 -16.71
C GLY A 66 0.76 8.86 -16.38
N ASN A 67 0.42 8.99 -15.10
CA ASN A 67 -0.72 9.76 -14.62
C ASN A 67 -0.47 10.20 -13.15
N PRO A 68 -0.10 11.47 -12.90
CA PRO A 68 0.21 11.97 -11.58
C PRO A 68 -0.95 11.92 -10.58
N ASN A 69 -2.19 11.83 -11.08
CA ASN A 69 -3.39 11.75 -10.26
C ASN A 69 -3.85 10.30 -10.00
N SER A 70 -2.98 9.31 -10.25
CA SER A 70 -3.32 7.91 -10.00
C SER A 70 -3.50 7.64 -8.51
N ASN A 71 -4.49 6.85 -8.16
CA ASN A 71 -4.77 6.48 -6.77
C ASN A 71 -3.81 5.36 -6.35
N LEU A 72 -3.03 5.61 -5.30
CA LEU A 72 -2.06 4.67 -4.73
C LEU A 72 -2.58 4.13 -3.40
N ILE A 73 -2.46 2.82 -3.21
CA ILE A 73 -2.70 2.14 -1.94
C ILE A 73 -1.52 1.20 -1.71
N ILE A 74 -0.90 1.28 -0.53
CA ILE A 74 0.15 0.35 -0.09
C ILE A 74 -0.31 -0.22 1.24
N CYS A 75 -0.37 -1.54 1.35
CA CYS A 75 -0.81 -2.20 2.57
C CYS A 75 0.01 -3.45 2.87
N GLY A 76 -0.08 -3.90 4.12
CA GLY A 76 0.57 -5.12 4.59
C GLY A 76 1.33 -4.90 5.90
N ASP A 77 2.16 -5.86 6.28
CA ASP A 77 2.91 -5.84 7.54
C ASP A 77 4.32 -5.30 7.29
N LEU A 78 4.57 -4.07 7.75
CA LEU A 78 5.85 -3.39 7.61
C LEU A 78 6.77 -3.56 8.82
N ASN A 79 6.37 -4.34 9.83
CA ASN A 79 7.09 -4.55 11.08
C ASN A 79 7.76 -3.25 11.61
N GLN A 80 9.09 -3.18 11.60
CA GLN A 80 9.87 -2.08 12.16
C GLN A 80 10.49 -1.15 11.11
N LEU A 81 10.01 -1.21 9.86
CA LEU A 81 10.46 -0.34 8.79
C LEU A 81 10.14 1.12 9.13
N ASP A 82 11.13 2.01 9.04
CA ASP A 82 10.91 3.46 9.16
C ASP A 82 10.60 4.06 7.79
N TYR A 83 9.33 4.37 7.56
CA TYR A 83 8.82 4.85 6.28
C TYR A 83 8.39 6.32 6.32
N ASN A 84 8.76 7.09 7.35
CA ASN A 84 8.28 8.47 7.51
C ASN A 84 8.74 9.40 6.38
N ASP A 85 10.00 9.26 5.95
CA ASP A 85 10.54 10.05 4.83
C ASP A 85 9.85 9.66 3.52
N PHE A 86 9.60 8.37 3.30
CA PHE A 86 8.83 7.86 2.17
C PHE A 86 7.42 8.47 2.10
N LEU A 87 6.70 8.55 3.23
CA LEU A 87 5.39 9.21 3.28
C LEU A 87 5.48 10.69 2.92
N THR A 88 6.47 11.38 3.46
CA THR A 88 6.65 12.83 3.25
C THR A 88 7.01 13.14 1.80
N GLN A 89 7.93 12.37 1.21
CA GLN A 89 8.40 12.55 -0.16
C GLN A 89 7.29 12.36 -1.19
N LEU A 90 6.40 11.37 -0.98
CA LEU A 90 5.32 11.04 -1.91
C LEU A 90 3.96 11.63 -1.53
N ASN A 91 3.90 12.45 -0.48
CA ASN A 91 2.67 13.02 0.07
C ASN A 91 1.59 11.94 0.34
N LEU A 92 2.00 10.88 1.03
CA LEU A 92 1.15 9.74 1.40
C LEU A 92 0.72 9.80 2.87
N PHE A 93 -0.44 9.22 3.16
CA PHE A 93 -1.04 9.18 4.48
C PHE A 93 -1.17 7.74 4.97
N GLN A 94 -0.66 7.45 6.16
CA GLN A 94 -0.88 6.19 6.86
C GLN A 94 -2.21 6.25 7.63
N MET A 95 -3.17 5.43 7.21
CA MET A 95 -4.56 5.49 7.69
C MET A 95 -4.82 4.68 8.96
N VAL A 96 -3.99 3.66 9.24
CA VAL A 96 -4.12 2.85 10.44
C VAL A 96 -3.65 3.65 11.64
N ASN A 97 -4.54 3.90 12.61
CA ASN A 97 -4.29 4.71 13.80
C ASN A 97 -4.44 3.93 15.12
N THR A 98 -4.76 2.64 15.05
CA THR A 98 -4.87 1.75 16.22
C THR A 98 -3.79 0.67 16.17
N PRO A 99 -3.19 0.28 17.30
CA PRO A 99 -2.23 -0.81 17.35
C PRO A 99 -2.79 -2.09 16.73
N THR A 100 -2.00 -2.74 15.88
CA THR A 100 -2.36 -4.01 15.23
C THR A 100 -1.63 -5.18 15.86
N ARG A 101 -0.51 -4.92 16.56
CA ARG A 101 0.21 -5.90 17.37
C ARG A 101 0.68 -5.29 18.68
N LYS A 102 0.09 -5.74 19.80
CA LYS A 102 0.34 -5.17 21.14
C LYS A 102 0.09 -3.66 21.11
N ASN A 103 1.12 -2.85 21.39
CA ASN A 103 1.04 -1.39 21.41
C ASN A 103 1.73 -0.75 20.18
N LYS A 104 1.91 -1.51 19.09
CA LYS A 104 2.53 -1.04 17.85
C LYS A 104 1.59 -1.20 16.66
N ILE A 105 1.72 -0.31 15.68
CA ILE A 105 1.09 -0.40 14.37
C ILE A 105 2.15 -1.01 13.45
N LEU A 106 1.92 -2.25 13.01
CA LEU A 106 2.80 -2.95 12.07
C LEU A 106 2.10 -3.15 10.73
N ASP A 107 0.80 -3.43 10.78
CA ASP A 107 -0.04 -3.50 9.59
C ASP A 107 -0.44 -2.08 9.18
N VAL A 108 -0.19 -1.76 7.92
CA VAL A 108 -0.37 -0.41 7.38
C VAL A 108 -1.38 -0.36 6.25
N LEU A 109 -1.90 0.85 6.04
CA LEU A 109 -2.70 1.23 4.88
C LEU A 109 -2.31 2.66 4.52
N ILE A 110 -1.37 2.78 3.59
CA ILE A 110 -0.77 4.02 3.14
C ILE A 110 -1.39 4.42 1.80
N THR A 111 -1.78 5.69 1.62
CA THR A 111 -2.46 6.14 0.40
C THR A 111 -2.29 7.63 0.12
N ASN A 112 -2.42 8.05 -1.15
CA ASN A 112 -2.59 9.46 -1.54
C ASN A 112 -4.07 9.89 -1.63
N VAL A 113 -5.01 8.98 -1.35
CA VAL A 113 -6.46 9.23 -1.42
C VAL A 113 -7.18 8.89 -0.10
N PRO A 114 -6.80 9.55 1.01
CA PRO A 114 -7.31 9.20 2.35
C PRO A 114 -8.84 9.22 2.43
N HIS A 115 -9.48 10.20 1.81
CA HIS A 115 -10.94 10.37 1.83
C HIS A 115 -11.73 9.21 1.23
N PHE A 116 -11.14 8.46 0.28
CA PHE A 116 -11.79 7.26 -0.28
C PHE A 116 -11.83 6.10 0.72
N LEU A 117 -10.91 6.08 1.70
CA LEU A 117 -10.73 4.97 2.62
C LEU A 117 -11.26 5.25 4.04
N GLU A 118 -11.40 6.52 4.42
CA GLU A 118 -11.94 6.96 5.73
C GLU A 118 -13.27 6.29 6.09
N GLU A 119 -14.21 6.19 5.14
CA GLU A 119 -15.51 5.54 5.37
C GLU A 119 -15.38 4.04 5.66
N SER A 120 -14.42 3.35 5.05
CA SER A 120 -14.25 1.90 5.21
C SER A 120 -13.56 1.50 6.52
N ILE A 121 -12.66 2.35 7.04
CA ILE A 121 -11.92 2.10 8.28
C ILE A 121 -12.80 2.40 9.50
N GLY A 122 -13.69 3.40 9.41
CA GLY A 122 -14.62 3.78 10.47
C GLY A 122 -15.68 2.73 10.83
N HIS A 123 -16.08 1.87 9.88
CA HIS A 123 -17.12 0.85 10.11
C HIS A 123 -16.65 -0.40 10.87
N SER A 124 -15.33 -0.59 11.06
CA SER A 124 -14.82 -1.63 11.97
C SER A 124 -15.08 -1.33 13.46
N ARG A 125 -15.56 -0.12 13.79
CA ARG A 125 -15.79 0.38 15.16
C ARG A 125 -17.11 -0.07 15.80
N THR A 126 -17.96 -0.83 15.11
CA THR A 126 -19.24 -1.32 15.67
C THR A 126 -19.35 -2.84 15.57
N SER A 127 -18.52 -3.56 16.32
CA SER A 127 -18.75 -4.96 16.68
C SER A 127 -17.95 -5.31 17.93
N SER A 128 -18.37 -4.75 19.06
CA SER A 128 -18.06 -5.27 20.39
C SER A 128 -19.26 -4.90 21.27
N ILE A 129 -20.26 -5.79 21.25
CA ILE A 129 -21.31 -5.86 22.27
C ILE A 129 -20.86 -6.91 23.26
#